data_AF-A0A2S2NX99-F1
#
_entry.id   AF-A0A2S2NX99-F1
#
_cell.length_a   1.000
_cell.length_b   1.000
_cell.length_c   1.000
_cell.angle_alpha   90.00
_cell.angle_beta   90.00
_cell.angle_gamma   90.00
#
_symmetry.space_group_name_H-M   'P 1'
#
loop_
_entity.id
_entity.type
_entity.pdbx_description
1 polymer ?
#
loop_
_entity_poly.entity_id
_entity_poly.type
_entity_poly.pdbx_seq_one_letter_code
_entity_poly.pdbx_strand_id
1 'polypeptide(L)'
;QLLDYFDKTYVNGTYRRIQCNSTCGAAFRNNPPSFPVPLWNVHAVTINDEARTNNSTKVWNYRFSKLVGQNHPTVWTMVNKIRLEIAADETKLAQASLGIVQKKKKN
;
A
#
# COMPACT_ATOMS: atom_id res chain seq x y z
N GLN A 1 23.77 -10.34 8.73
CA GLN A 1 23.21 -8.97 8.93
C GLN A 1 22.00 -8.70 8.05
N LEU A 2 22.06 -8.89 6.72
CA LEU A 2 20.90 -8.68 5.82
C LEU A 2 19.78 -9.71 6.01
N LEU A 3 20.12 -11.00 6.08
CA LEU A 3 19.13 -12.07 6.26
C LEU A 3 18.37 -11.93 7.60
N ASP A 4 19.09 -11.69 8.69
CA ASP A 4 18.46 -11.43 10.00
C ASP A 4 17.53 -10.22 9.98
N TYR A 5 17.91 -9.15 9.27
CA TYR A 5 17.04 -7.99 9.10
C TYR A 5 15.78 -8.36 8.31
N PHE A 6 15.95 -9.06 7.19
CA PHE A 6 14.84 -9.47 6.35
C PHE A 6 13.85 -10.37 7.12
N ASP A 7 14.38 -11.36 7.83
CA ASP A 7 13.60 -12.30 8.63
C ASP A 7 12.81 -11.59 9.73
N LYS A 8 13.46 -10.66 10.45
CA LYS A 8 12.84 -9.90 11.54
C LYS A 8 11.80 -8.89 11.05
N THR A 9 12.02 -8.28 9.90
CA THR A 9 11.16 -7.19 9.40
C THR A 9 9.96 -7.71 8.60
N TYR A 10 10.12 -8.83 7.88
CA TYR A 10 9.15 -9.28 6.89
C TYR A 10 8.60 -10.70 7.09
N VAL A 11 9.34 -11.61 7.74
CA VAL A 11 8.97 -13.05 7.80
C VAL A 11 8.49 -13.44 9.20
N ASN A 12 9.40 -13.54 10.16
CA ASN A 12 9.15 -14.14 11.47
C ASN A 12 8.92 -13.11 12.59
N GLY A 13 9.34 -11.86 12.39
CA GLY A 13 9.28 -10.86 13.45
C GLY A 13 10.42 -11.01 14.46
N THR A 14 10.21 -10.47 15.67
CA THR A 14 11.19 -10.52 16.76
C THR A 14 10.59 -11.21 17.97
N TYR A 15 11.43 -11.79 18.83
CA TYR A 15 10.96 -12.34 20.11
C TYR A 15 11.40 -11.43 21.25
N ARG A 16 10.45 -11.00 22.08
CA ARG A 16 10.72 -10.22 23.30
C ARG A 16 10.61 -11.13 24.51
N ARG A 17 11.63 -11.14 25.36
CA ARG A 17 11.57 -11.87 26.63
C ARG A 17 10.49 -11.25 27.53
N ILE A 18 9.60 -12.08 28.06
CA ILE A 18 8.64 -11.71 29.08
C ILE A 18 9.26 -12.02 30.43
N GLN A 19 9.18 -11.09 31.36
CA GLN A 19 9.49 -11.38 32.75
C GLN A 19 8.36 -12.24 33.33
N CYS A 20 8.69 -13.47 33.70
CA CYS A 20 7.80 -14.33 34.47
C CYS A 20 8.36 -14.42 35.89
N ASN A 21 7.47 -14.49 36.89
CA ASN A 21 7.87 -14.67 38.28
C ASN A 21 8.49 -16.07 38.47
N SER A 22 9.40 -16.16 39.43
CA SER A 22 10.54 -17.08 39.58
C SER A 22 10.31 -18.61 39.48
N THR A 23 9.13 -19.08 39.09
CA THR A 23 8.77 -20.50 38.98
C THR A 23 8.63 -21.00 37.54
N CYS A 24 8.56 -20.11 36.56
CA CYS A 24 8.54 -20.48 35.13
C CYS A 24 9.88 -20.14 34.46
N GLY A 25 10.32 -20.97 33.52
CA GLY A 25 11.50 -20.69 32.70
C GLY A 25 11.35 -19.40 31.88
N ALA A 26 12.42 -19.00 31.18
CA ALA A 26 12.39 -17.80 30.34
C ALA A 26 11.25 -17.88 29.31
N ALA A 27 10.21 -17.06 29.50
CA ALA A 27 9.09 -16.93 28.57
C ALA A 27 9.42 -15.89 27.50
N PHE A 28 9.07 -16.16 26.25
CA PHE A 28 9.24 -15.23 25.12
C PHE A 28 7.90 -14.97 24.45
N ARG A 29 7.65 -13.72 24.05
CA ARG A 29 6.51 -13.32 23.23
C ARG A 29 6.97 -13.03 21.82
N ASN A 30 6.27 -13.56 20.82
CA ASN A 30 6.44 -13.13 19.45
C ASN A 30 5.91 -11.69 19.27
N ASN A 31 6.75 -10.84 18.70
CA ASN A 31 6.40 -9.54 18.17
C ASN A 31 6.38 -9.67 16.65
N PRO A 32 5.21 -9.59 16.01
CA PRO A 32 5.06 -9.88 14.59
C PRO A 32 5.92 -8.94 13.72
N PRO A 33 6.26 -9.36 12.49
CA PRO A 33 6.99 -8.51 11.56
C PRO A 33 6.23 -7.20 11.30
N SER A 34 6.95 -6.10 11.10
CA SER A 34 6.35 -4.79 10.84
C SER A 34 5.69 -4.70 9.47
N PHE A 35 6.19 -5.48 8.50
CA PHE A 35 5.68 -5.53 7.13
C PHE A 35 5.47 -6.99 6.70
N PRO A 36 4.49 -7.70 7.29
CA PRO A 36 4.23 -9.09 6.96
C PRO A 36 3.92 -9.25 5.47
N VAL A 37 4.27 -10.42 4.92
CA VAL A 37 4.10 -10.77 3.51
C VAL A 37 2.70 -10.45 2.92
N PRO A 38 1.58 -10.66 3.65
CA PRO A 38 0.25 -10.29 3.14
C PRO A 38 0.04 -8.80 2.84
N LEU A 39 0.83 -7.89 3.43
CA LEU A 39 0.76 -6.46 3.14
C LEU A 39 1.53 -6.05 1.88
N TRP A 40 2.24 -6.98 1.24
CA TRP A 40 3.03 -6.67 0.07
C TRP A 40 2.12 -6.39 -1.13
N ASN A 41 2.46 -5.38 -1.92
CA ASN A 41 1.69 -4.94 -3.09
C ASN A 41 1.43 -6.05 -4.14
N VAL A 42 2.34 -7.04 -4.24
CA VAL A 42 2.24 -8.16 -5.18
C VAL A 42 1.79 -9.46 -4.53
N HIS A 43 1.41 -9.46 -3.24
CA HIS A 43 1.07 -10.68 -2.51
C HIS A 43 -0.11 -11.43 -3.13
N ALA A 44 -1.27 -10.78 -3.23
CA ALA A 44 -2.48 -11.41 -3.77
C ALA A 44 -2.26 -11.88 -5.23
N VAL A 45 -1.64 -11.03 -6.05
CA VAL A 45 -1.28 -11.33 -7.44
C VAL A 45 -0.35 -12.56 -7.51
N THR A 46 0.56 -12.71 -6.56
CA THR A 46 1.48 -13.86 -6.49
C THR A 46 0.77 -15.15 -6.10
N ILE A 47 -0.15 -15.09 -5.14
CA ILE A 47 -0.95 -16.26 -4.71
C ILE A 47 -1.91 -16.71 -5.82
N ASN A 48 -2.44 -15.78 -6.60
CA ASN A 48 -3.36 -16.04 -7.71
C ASN A 48 -2.67 -16.42 -9.04
N ASP A 49 -1.33 -16.53 -9.07
CA ASP A 49 -0.53 -16.75 -10.28
C ASP A 49 -0.81 -15.74 -11.41
N GLU A 50 -1.07 -14.49 -11.03
CA GLU A 50 -1.31 -13.39 -11.96
C GLU A 50 -0.01 -12.67 -12.35
N ALA A 51 -0.08 -11.88 -13.41
CA ALA A 51 1.05 -11.08 -13.85
C ALA A 51 1.43 -10.02 -12.80
N ARG A 52 2.63 -10.14 -12.22
CA ARG A 52 3.20 -9.21 -11.22
C ARG A 52 3.59 -7.85 -11.80
N THR A 53 2.64 -7.14 -12.40
CA THR A 53 2.86 -5.82 -13.02
C THR A 53 2.42 -4.70 -12.10
N ASN A 54 3.25 -3.65 -11.98
CA ASN A 54 2.93 -2.45 -11.20
C ASN A 54 2.49 -1.27 -12.09
N ASN A 55 2.03 -1.56 -13.30
CA ASN A 55 1.78 -0.54 -14.31
C ASN A 55 0.63 0.39 -13.91
N SER A 56 -0.47 -0.16 -13.42
CA SER A 56 -1.63 0.62 -12.98
C SER A 56 -1.27 1.60 -11.85
N THR A 57 -0.52 1.14 -10.86
CA THR A 57 -0.06 2.00 -9.74
C THR A 57 0.93 3.05 -10.22
N LYS A 58 1.89 2.70 -11.09
CA LYS A 58 2.83 3.66 -11.69
C LYS A 58 2.10 4.75 -12.44
N VAL A 59 1.11 4.37 -13.26
CA VAL A 59 0.27 5.30 -14.02
C VAL A 59 -0.53 6.20 -13.09
N TRP A 60 -1.17 5.64 -12.06
CA TRP A 60 -1.93 6.41 -11.09
C TRP A 60 -1.03 7.40 -10.34
N ASN A 61 0.12 6.96 -9.83
CA ASN A 61 1.09 7.82 -9.14
C ASN A 61 1.59 8.96 -10.03
N TYR A 62 1.90 8.67 -11.30
CA TYR A 62 2.30 9.69 -12.27
C TYR A 62 1.18 10.73 -12.47
N ARG A 63 -0.05 10.26 -12.69
CA ARG A 63 -1.21 11.13 -12.91
C ARG A 63 -1.53 11.99 -11.67
N PHE A 64 -1.48 11.39 -10.48
CA PHE A 64 -1.69 12.07 -9.21
C PHE A 64 -0.60 13.11 -8.94
N SER A 65 0.66 12.79 -9.21
CA SER A 65 1.77 13.74 -9.11
C SER A 65 1.55 14.96 -10.01
N LYS A 66 1.04 14.76 -11.24
CA LYS A 66 0.65 15.86 -12.13
C LYS A 66 -0.53 16.67 -11.59
N LEU A 67 -1.53 16.03 -10.96
CA LEU A 67 -2.65 16.73 -10.32
C LEU A 67 -2.20 17.59 -9.13
N VAL A 68 -1.29 17.06 -8.30
CA VAL A 68 -0.71 17.77 -7.17
C VAL A 68 0.08 18.97 -7.66
N GLY A 69 0.96 18.77 -8.66
CA GLY A 69 1.67 19.84 -9.36
C GLY A 69 2.66 20.61 -8.49
N GLN A 70 3.11 20.04 -7.37
CA GLN A 70 4.02 20.66 -6.40
C GLN A 70 5.11 19.67 -5.99
N ASN A 71 6.32 20.16 -5.79
CA ASN A 71 7.45 19.34 -5.33
C ASN A 71 7.37 19.04 -3.83
N HIS A 72 6.90 20.01 -3.04
CA HIS A 72 6.80 19.94 -1.58
C HIS A 72 5.41 20.36 -1.09
N PRO A 73 4.35 19.59 -1.41
CA PRO A 73 3.01 19.90 -0.96
C PRO A 73 2.90 19.73 0.55
N THR A 74 2.07 20.56 1.19
CA THR A 74 1.68 20.32 2.58
C THR A 74 0.77 19.09 2.67
N VAL A 75 0.66 18.49 3.86
CA VAL A 75 -0.30 17.40 4.12
C VAL A 75 -1.72 17.82 3.75
N TRP A 76 -2.09 19.07 4.07
CA TRP A 76 -3.41 19.61 3.73
C TRP A 76 -3.64 19.69 2.22
N THR A 77 -2.63 20.14 1.47
CA THR A 77 -2.68 20.13 0.00
C THR A 77 -2.90 18.72 -0.51
N MET A 78 -2.17 17.74 0.01
CA MET A 78 -2.29 16.34 -0.40
C MET A 78 -3.69 15.79 -0.15
N VAL A 79 -4.27 16.04 1.04
CA VAL A 79 -5.64 15.62 1.38
C VAL A 79 -6.67 16.20 0.41
N ASN A 80 -6.56 17.49 0.08
CA ASN A 80 -7.47 18.13 -0.87
C ASN A 80 -7.32 17.54 -2.28
N LYS A 81 -6.10 17.24 -2.71
CA LYS A 81 -5.85 16.62 -4.03
C LYS A 81 -6.38 15.20 -4.10
N ILE A 82 -6.31 14.43 -3.02
CA ILE A 82 -6.93 13.09 -2.92
C ILE A 82 -8.45 13.20 -3.08
N ARG A 83 -9.10 14.15 -2.40
CA ARG A 83 -10.55 14.39 -2.55
C ARG A 83 -10.94 14.71 -3.98
N LEU A 84 -10.12 15.48 -4.70
CA LEU A 84 -10.36 15.77 -6.12
C LEU A 84 -10.24 14.53 -7.02
N GLU A 85 -9.28 13.63 -6.78
CA GLU A 85 -9.20 12.35 -7.51
C GLU A 85 -10.44 11.50 -7.25
N ILE A 86 -10.87 11.38 -5.99
CA ILE A 86 -12.07 10.60 -5.63
C ILE A 86 -13.30 11.15 -6.35
N ALA A 87 -13.54 12.46 -6.28
CA ALA A 87 -14.67 13.09 -6.97
C ALA A 87 -14.60 12.90 -8.50
N ALA A 88 -13.41 12.94 -9.09
CA ALA A 88 -13.22 12.69 -10.52
C ALA A 88 -13.54 11.23 -10.89
N ASP A 89 -13.16 10.26 -10.06
CA ASP A 89 -13.44 8.85 -10.28
C ASP A 89 -14.93 8.52 -10.05
N GLU A 90 -15.57 9.08 -9.02
CA GLU A 90 -17.02 8.99 -8.80
C GLU A 90 -17.79 9.54 -10.01
N THR A 91 -17.37 10.69 -10.53
CA THR A 91 -17.99 11.28 -11.74
C THR A 91 -17.86 10.36 -12.95
N LYS A 92 -16.70 9.70 -13.14
CA LYS A 92 -16.49 8.74 -14.24
C LYS A 92 -17.39 7.51 -14.07
N LEU A 93 -17.52 6.99 -12.85
CA LEU A 93 -18.40 5.85 -12.55
C LEU A 93 -19.87 6.20 -12.81
N ALA A 94 -20.32 7.38 -12.37
CA ALA A 94 -21.66 7.87 -12.63
C ALA A 94 -21.93 8.01 -14.14
N GLN A 95 -21.01 8.64 -14.89
CA GLN A 95 -21.09 8.76 -16.34
C GLN A 95 -21.13 7.39 -17.04
N ALA A 96 -20.31 6.44 -16.59
CA ALA A 96 -20.34 5.07 -17.11
C ALA A 96 -21.69 4.39 -16.85
N SER A 97 -22.28 4.56 -15.67
CA SER A 97 -23.60 4.01 -15.34
C SER A 97 -24.72 4.59 -16.21
N LEU A 98 -24.57 5.85 -16.65
CA LEU A 98 -25.48 6.51 -17.60
C LEU A 98 -25.20 6.14 -19.07
N GLY A 99 -24.24 5.25 -19.34
CA GLY A 99 -23.84 4.87 -20.70
C GLY A 99 -23.06 5.97 -21.45
N ILE A 100 -22.61 7.01 -20.75
CA ILE A 100 -21.84 8.11 -21.34
C ILE A 100 -20.39 7.63 -21.52
N VAL A 101 -20.03 7.28 -22.76
CA VAL A 101 -18.67 6.88 -23.11
C VAL A 101 -17.76 8.10 -23.10
N GLN A 102 -16.72 8.07 -22.26
CA GLN A 102 -15.68 9.08 -22.27
C GLN A 102 -14.98 9.09 -23.63
N LYS A 103 -15.03 10.22 -24.34
CA LYS A 103 -14.30 10.38 -25.61
C LYS A 103 -12.81 10.29 -25.35
N LYS A 104 -12.15 9.34 -26.01
CA LYS A 104 -10.69 9.24 -26.00
C LYS A 104 -10.11 10.53 -26.59
N LYS A 105 -9.27 11.25 -25.83
CA LYS A 105 -8.53 12.40 -26.39
C LYS A 105 -7.69 11.90 -27.57
N LYS A 106 -7.90 12.49 -28.75
CA LYS A 106 -6.96 12.34 -29.87
C LYS A 106 -5.70 13.12 -29.49
N ASN A 107 -4.56 12.45 -29.56
CA ASN A 107 -3.25 13.09 -29.48
C ASN A 107 -3.01 13.91 -30.75
#